data_AF-A0A2E4X6Y0-F1
#
_entry.id   AF-A0A2E4X6Y0-F1
#
_cell.length_a   1.000
_cell.length_b   1.000
_cell.length_c   1.000
_cell.angle_alpha   90.00
_cell.angle_beta   90.00
_cell.angle_gamma   90.00
#
_symmetry.space_group_name_H-M   'P 1'
#
loop_
_entity.id
_entity.type
_entity.pdbx_description
1 polymer ?
#
loop_
_entity_poly.entity_id
_entity_poly.type
_entity_poly.pdbx_seq_one_letter_code
_entity_poly.pdbx_strand_id
1 'polypeptide(L)' 'MKKISDYIVTFAFLYSSFLCFDKAIDLWINNNILSIILFFCGILSFIAVFRFSIANIIYYLKRKFKNEKK' A
#
# COMPACT_ATOMS: atom_id res chain seq x y z
N MET A 1 8.71 19.99 8.73
CA MET A 1 8.85 18.67 9.39
C MET A 1 7.59 17.78 9.32
N LYS A 2 6.61 18.03 8.42
CA LYS A 2 5.38 17.20 8.30
C LYS A 2 5.55 15.87 7.55
N LYS A 3 6.57 15.76 6.68
CA LYS A 3 6.76 14.61 5.78
C LYS A 3 7.09 13.28 6.47
N ILE A 4 7.73 13.32 7.64
CA ILE A 4 8.12 12.11 8.38
C ILE A 4 6.93 11.49 9.10
N SER A 5 6.02 12.32 9.63
CA SER A 5 4.78 11.84 10.26
C SER A 5 3.89 11.12 9.25
N ASP A 6 3.71 11.68 8.05
CA ASP A 6 2.93 11.04 6.98
C ASP A 6 3.56 9.70 6.56
N TYR A 7 4.89 9.62 6.53
CA TYR A 7 5.60 8.39 6.19
C TYR A 7 5.41 7.29 7.24
N ILE A 8 5.46 7.63 8.53
CA ILE A 8 5.23 6.70 9.64
C ILE A 8 3.80 6.15 9.62
N VAL A 9 2.81 7.00 9.40
CA VAL A 9 1.40 6.59 9.29
C VAL A 9 1.22 5.65 8.10
N THR A 10 1.85 5.96 6.97
CA THR A 10 1.84 5.11 5.78
C THR A 10 2.47 3.73 6.06
N PHE A 11 3.57 3.69 6.81
CA PHE A 11 4.25 2.44 7.17
C PHE A 11 3.42 1.59 8.14
N ALA A 12 2.79 2.22 9.14
CA ALA A 12 1.86 1.55 10.04
C ALA A 12 0.65 0.96 9.28
N PHE A 13 0.13 1.68 8.28
CA PHE A 13 -0.97 1.19 7.46
C PHE A 13 -0.57 -0.01 6.59
N LEU A 14 0.67 -0.02 6.08
CA LEU A 14 1.24 -1.16 5.37
C LEU A 14 1.37 -2.38 6.29
N TYR A 15 1.85 -2.17 7.52
CA TYR A 15 1.97 -3.23 8.52
C TYR A 15 0.62 -3.86 8.87
N SER A 16 -0.41 -3.03 9.10
CA SER A 16 -1.78 -3.51 9.33
C SER A 16 -2.34 -4.29 8.14
N SER A 17 -2.03 -3.89 6.91
CA SER A 17 -2.42 -4.64 5.70
C SER A 17 -1.80 -6.03 5.66
N PHE A 18 -0.50 -6.16 5.96
CA PHE A 18 0.16 -7.47 6.08
C PHE A 18 -0.47 -8.34 7.16
N LEU A 19 -0.82 -7.75 8.30
CA LEU A 19 -1.48 -8.46 9.40
C LEU A 19 -2.88 -8.95 9.00
N CYS A 20 -3.62 -8.17 8.21
CA CYS A 20 -4.89 -8.60 7.62
C CYS A 20 -4.71 -9.74 6.62
N PHE A 21 -3.63 -9.77 5.83
CA PHE A 21 -3.34 -10.90 4.93
C PHE A 21 -3.03 -12.18 5.70
N ASP A 22 -2.21 -12.09 6.74
CA ASP A 22 -1.90 -13.22 7.62
C ASP A 22 -3.16 -13.78 8.28
N LYS A 23 -3.98 -12.89 8.87
CA LYS A 23 -5.28 -13.26 9.46
C LYS A 23 -6.28 -13.78 8.43
N ALA A 24 -6.25 -13.31 7.19
CA ALA A 24 -7.10 -13.83 6.12
C ALA A 24 -6.76 -15.30 5.85
N ILE A 25 -5.48 -15.62 5.70
CA ILE A 25 -5.01 -16.98 5.44
C ILE A 25 -5.40 -17.93 6.59
N ASP A 26 -5.27 -17.46 7.83
CA ASP A 26 -5.67 -18.21 9.03
C ASP A 26 -7.20 -18.45 9.09
N LEU A 27 -8.00 -17.43 8.76
CA LEU A 27 -9.47 -17.53 8.73
C LEU A 27 -10.02 -18.26 7.50
N TRP A 28 -9.22 -18.47 6.44
CA TRP A 28 -9.65 -19.13 5.21
C TRP A 28 -10.18 -20.55 5.47
N ILE A 29 -9.69 -21.21 6.51
CA ILE A 29 -10.09 -22.57 6.87
C ILE A 29 -11.43 -22.60 7.63
N ASN A 30 -11.74 -21.54 8.39
CA ASN A 30 -12.86 -21.52 9.33
C ASN A 30 -14.06 -20.68 8.86
N ASN A 31 -13.81 -19.59 8.13
CA ASN A 31 -14.85 -18.65 7.68
C ASN A 31 -14.46 -17.96 6.36
N ASN A 32 -14.85 -18.58 5.25
CA ASN A 32 -14.51 -18.13 3.89
C ASN A 32 -14.93 -16.68 3.59
N ILE A 33 -16.08 -16.23 4.12
CA ILE A 33 -16.63 -14.88 3.85
C ILE A 33 -15.77 -13.79 4.53
N LEU A 34 -15.41 -14.00 5.80
CA LEU A 34 -14.58 -13.06 6.54
C LEU A 34 -13.18 -12.96 5.95
N SER A 35 -12.64 -14.08 5.48
CA SER A 35 -11.35 -14.10 4.81
C SER A 35 -11.33 -13.26 3.53
N ILE A 36 -12.38 -13.33 2.70
CA ILE A 36 -12.48 -12.51 1.47
C ILE A 36 -12.55 -11.02 1.80
N ILE A 37 -13.31 -10.65 2.83
CA ILE A 37 -13.41 -9.25 3.28
C ILE A 37 -12.05 -8.74 3.77
N LEU A 38 -11.33 -9.53 4.58
CA LEU A 38 -10.00 -9.17 5.08
C LEU A 38 -8.98 -9.06 3.94
N PHE A 39 -9.06 -9.95 2.95
CA PHE A 39 -8.21 -9.91 1.77
C PHE A 39 -8.44 -8.64 0.95
N PHE A 40 -9.71 -8.29 0.70
CA PHE A 40 -10.07 -7.06 -0.01
C PHE A 40 -9.66 -5.80 0.77
N CYS A 41 -9.81 -5.83 2.10
CA CYS A 41 -9.37 -4.76 3.00
C CYS A 41 -7.85 -4.56 2.94
N GLY A 42 -7.08 -5.67 3.01
CA GLY A 42 -5.62 -5.65 2.88
C GLY A 42 -5.16 -5.04 1.55
N ILE A 43 -5.75 -5.48 0.43
CA ILE A 43 -5.45 -4.95 -0.92
C ILE A 43 -5.76 -3.45 -1.02
N LEU A 44 -6.92 -3.02 -0.51
CA LEU A 44 -7.32 -1.62 -0.55
C LEU A 44 -6.36 -0.74 0.26
N SER A 45 -5.92 -1.21 1.43
CA SER A 45 -4.90 -0.53 2.23
C SER A 45 -3.56 -0.44 1.52
N PHE A 46 -3.15 -1.49 0.82
CA PHE A 46 -1.90 -1.52 0.06
C PHE A 46 -1.90 -0.48 -1.08
N ILE A 47 -3.01 -0.37 -1.81
CA ILE A 47 -3.21 0.63 -2.86
C ILE A 47 -3.19 2.05 -2.31
N ALA A 48 -3.77 2.28 -1.14
CA ALA A 48 -3.76 3.59 -0.48
C ALA A 48 -2.33 4.03 -0.12
N VAL A 49 -1.52 3.12 0.43
CA VAL A 49 -0.12 3.36 0.80
C VAL A 49 0.74 3.70 -0.42
N PHE A 50 0.55 2.98 -1.52
CA PHE A 50 1.36 3.18 -2.71
C PHE A 50 1.06 4.49 -3.45
N ARG A 51 -0.06 5.17 -3.20
CA ARG A 51 -0.44 6.43 -3.89
C ARG A 51 0.67 7.49 -3.84
N PHE A 52 1.32 7.64 -2.68
CA PHE A 52 2.38 8.63 -2.48
C PHE A 52 3.70 8.21 -3.15
N SER A 53 4.02 6.91 -3.09
CA SER A 53 5.20 6.34 -3.76
C SER A 53 5.08 6.42 -5.28
N ILE A 54 3.90 6.10 -5.81
CA ILE A 54 3.56 6.15 -7.25
C ILE A 54 3.68 7.58 -7.78
N ALA A 55 3.17 8.59 -7.06
CA ALA A 55 3.30 9.98 -7.48
C ALA A 55 4.79 10.38 -7.60
N ASN A 56 5.61 10.00 -6.61
CA ASN A 56 7.04 10.32 -6.60
C ASN A 56 7.80 9.59 -7.73
N ILE A 57 7.47 8.33 -7.97
CA ILE A 57 7.99 7.51 -9.08
C ILE A 57 7.59 8.10 -10.43
N ILE A 58 6.34 8.52 -10.61
CA ILE A 58 5.85 9.13 -11.85
C ILE A 58 6.56 10.47 -12.10
N TYR A 59 6.70 11.32 -11.09
CA TYR A 59 7.45 12.58 -11.22
C TYR A 59 8.93 12.32 -11.54
N TYR A 60 9.53 11.31 -10.91
CA TYR A 60 10.91 10.90 -11.19
C TYR A 60 11.06 10.40 -12.63
N LEU A 61 10.19 9.50 -13.10
CA LEU A 61 10.19 9.02 -14.49
C LEU A 61 9.95 10.15 -15.48
N LYS A 62 8.98 11.04 -15.24
CA LYS A 62 8.66 12.17 -16.12
C LYS A 62 9.86 13.12 -16.26
N ARG A 63 10.59 13.36 -15.18
CA ARG A 63 11.82 14.19 -15.19
C ARG A 63 12.96 13.50 -15.93
N LYS A 64 13.12 12.18 -15.76
CA LYS A 64 14.13 11.39 -16.46
C LYS A 64 13.88 11.36 -17.98
N PHE A 65 12.64 11.14 -18.41
CA PHE A 65 12.24 11.16 -19.83
C PHE A 65 12.32 12.56 -20.46
N LYS A 66 12.12 13.64 -19.69
CA LYS A 66 12.24 15.01 -20.20
C LYS A 66 13.71 15.43 -20.43
N ASN A 67 14.65 14.90 -19.65
CA ASN A 67 16.08 15.19 -19.81
C ASN A 67 16.73 14.43 -20.98
N GLU A 68 16.16 13.33 -21.45
CA GLU A 68 16.63 12.60 -22.66
C GLU A 68 16.30 13.32 -23.97
N LYS A 69 15.42 14.33 -23.95
CA LYS A 69 15.04 15.12 -25.14
C LYS A 69 15.79 16.45 -25.28
N LYS A 70 16.79 16.74 -24.45
CA LYS A 70 17.60 17.95 -24.53
C LYS A 70 19.06 17.59 -24.74
#